data_AF-A0AAV5W6V6-F1
#
_entry.id   AF-A0AAV5W6V6-F1
#
_cell.length_a   1.000
_cell.length_b   1.000
_cell.length_c   1.000
_cell.angle_alpha   90.00
_cell.angle_beta   90.00
_cell.angle_gamma   90.00
#
_symmetry.space_group_name_H-M   'P 1'
#
loop_
_entity.id
_entity.type
_entity.pdbx_description
1 polymer ?
#
loop_
_entity_poly.entity_id
_entity_poly.type
_entity_poly.pdbx_seq_one_letter_code
_entity_poly.pdbx_strand_id
1 'polypeptide(L)'
;MPRSPLLLLIIISIIAFTTVQADELCNNRGFFIADRCECFEHFSGECENFLAHSCIDGYCSTPGTYCRYGNIDCSRDTSKCKYRIGWCLPVID
;
A
#
# COMPACT_ATOMS: atom_id res chain seq x y z
N MET A 1 14.92 -17.86 42.03
CA MET A 1 14.00 -18.22 40.92
C MET A 1 14.69 -17.87 39.61
N PRO A 2 15.16 -18.85 38.83
CA PRO A 2 15.78 -18.57 37.54
C PRO A 2 14.69 -18.11 36.56
N ARG A 3 14.79 -16.87 36.08
CA ARG A 3 13.95 -16.37 34.98
C ARG A 3 14.38 -17.11 33.73
N SER A 4 13.58 -18.10 33.30
CA SER A 4 13.90 -18.94 32.15
C SER A 4 13.84 -18.11 30.86
N PRO A 5 14.96 -17.89 30.15
CA PRO A 5 15.00 -17.09 28.92
C PRO A 5 14.17 -17.73 27.80
N LEU A 6 13.85 -19.02 27.91
CA LEU A 6 13.04 -19.78 26.96
C LEU A 6 11.60 -19.27 26.87
N LEU A 7 11.02 -18.86 28.01
CA LEU A 7 9.65 -18.37 28.06
C LEU A 7 9.51 -17.04 27.31
N LEU A 8 10.56 -16.21 27.39
CA LEU A 8 10.61 -14.88 26.78
C LEU A 8 10.71 -15.00 25.25
N LEU A 9 11.48 -15.97 24.75
CA LEU A 9 11.57 -16.28 23.33
C LEU A 9 10.23 -16.75 22.75
N ILE A 10 9.53 -17.66 23.45
CA ILE A 10 8.22 -18.17 23.00
C ILE A 10 7.20 -17.03 22.87
N ILE A 11 7.16 -16.12 23.84
CA ILE A 11 6.25 -14.97 23.82
C ILE A 11 6.56 -14.05 22.64
N ILE A 12 7.84 -13.75 22.38
CA ILE A 12 8.26 -12.93 21.23
C ILE A 12 7.87 -13.59 19.91
N SER A 13 8.06 -14.91 19.78
CA SER A 13 7.70 -15.65 18.57
C SER A 13 6.20 -15.63 18.30
N ILE A 14 5.35 -15.76 19.34
CA ILE A 14 3.90 -15.71 19.20
C ILE A 14 3.45 -14.31 18.77
N ILE A 15 4.00 -13.25 19.39
CA ILE A 15 3.65 -11.87 19.04
C ILE A 15 4.02 -11.58 17.57
N ALA A 16 5.23 -11.93 17.15
CA ALA A 16 5.67 -11.73 15.77
C ALA A 16 4.81 -12.51 14.75
N PHE A 17 4.38 -13.73 15.09
CA PHE A 17 3.53 -14.53 14.20
C PHE A 17 2.10 -13.95 14.08
N THR A 18 1.56 -13.39 15.16
CA THR A 18 0.23 -12.74 15.14
C THR A 18 0.22 -11.42 14.39
N THR A 19 1.33 -10.66 14.38
CA THR A 19 1.42 -9.40 13.63
C THR A 19 1.56 -9.64 12.13
N VAL A 20 2.31 -10.65 11.70
CA VAL A 20 2.52 -10.92 10.27
C VAL A 20 1.24 -11.39 9.57
N GLN A 21 0.39 -12.18 10.24
CA GLN A 21 -0.88 -12.62 9.64
C GLN A 21 -1.92 -11.51 9.54
N ALA A 22 -1.85 -10.48 10.39
CA ALA A 22 -2.78 -9.36 10.36
C ALA A 22 -2.56 -8.43 9.14
N ASP A 23 -1.33 -8.31 8.66
CA ASP A 23 -1.01 -7.48 7.50
C ASP A 23 -1.45 -8.13 6.17
N GLU A 24 -1.40 -9.47 6.06
CA GLU A 24 -1.88 -10.21 4.88
C GLU A 24 -3.41 -10.13 4.71
N LEU A 25 -4.17 -10.05 5.81
CA LEU A 25 -5.64 -9.92 5.80
C LEU A 25 -6.11 -8.66 5.05
N CYS A 26 -5.30 -7.60 5.02
CA CYS A 26 -5.59 -6.36 4.32
C CYS A 26 -4.65 -6.14 3.12
N ASN A 27 -4.23 -7.23 2.46
CA ASN A 27 -3.39 -7.22 1.25
C ASN A 27 -2.07 -6.43 1.40
N ASN A 28 -1.52 -6.33 2.61
CA ASN A 28 -0.37 -5.49 2.96
C ASN A 28 -0.55 -3.99 2.61
N ARG A 29 -1.81 -3.53 2.50
CA ARG A 29 -2.21 -2.18 2.05
C ARG A 29 -3.12 -1.49 3.07
N GLY A 30 -3.10 -1.94 4.31
CA GLY A 30 -3.89 -1.40 5.41
C GLY A 30 -3.61 -2.11 6.73
N PHE A 31 -4.37 -1.74 7.75
CA PHE A 31 -4.33 -2.36 9.08
C PHE A 31 -5.64 -3.08 9.38
N PHE A 32 -5.58 -4.25 10.00
CA PHE A 32 -6.78 -4.95 10.49
C PHE A 32 -7.16 -4.45 11.89
N ILE A 33 -8.29 -3.73 12.00
CA ILE A 33 -8.73 -3.07 13.24
C ILE A 33 -10.23 -3.34 13.44
N ALA A 34 -10.60 -3.90 14.59
CA ALA A 34 -12.00 -4.10 14.98
C ALA A 34 -12.85 -4.82 13.91
N ASP A 35 -12.34 -5.95 13.40
CA ASP A 35 -13.02 -6.82 12.43
C ASP A 35 -13.25 -6.18 11.05
N ARG A 36 -12.44 -5.18 10.70
CA ARG A 36 -12.42 -4.55 9.37
C ARG A 36 -11.00 -4.13 8.97
N CYS A 37 -10.78 -3.95 7.68
CA CYS A 37 -9.55 -3.33 7.17
C CYS A 37 -9.67 -1.80 7.15
N GLU A 38 -8.70 -1.12 7.76
CA GLU A 38 -8.45 0.30 7.58
C GLU A 38 -7.31 0.48 6.57
N CYS A 39 -7.68 0.75 5.31
CA CYS A 39 -6.75 0.84 4.20
C CYS A 39 -5.90 2.11 4.24
N PHE A 40 -4.68 2.02 3.69
CA PHE A 40 -3.88 3.20 3.36
C PHE A 40 -4.62 4.09 2.35
N GLU A 41 -4.23 5.36 2.29
CA GLU A 41 -4.79 6.29 1.30
C GLU A 41 -4.74 5.68 -0.10
N HIS A 42 -5.81 5.89 -0.88
CA HIS A 42 -6.00 5.38 -2.23
C HIS A 42 -6.26 3.88 -2.36
N PHE A 43 -6.66 3.18 -1.28
CA PHE A 43 -7.17 1.81 -1.36
C PHE A 43 -8.58 1.69 -0.76
N SER A 44 -9.35 0.70 -1.21
CA SER A 44 -10.72 0.43 -0.73
C SER A 44 -11.06 -1.06 -0.79
N GLY A 45 -12.19 -1.45 -0.17
CA GLY A 45 -12.55 -2.85 0.03
C GLY A 45 -11.81 -3.44 1.23
N GLU A 46 -11.29 -4.65 1.08
CA GLU A 46 -10.26 -5.28 1.93
C GLU A 46 -8.84 -4.84 1.48
N CYS A 47 -8.73 -3.58 1.01
CA CYS A 47 -7.53 -2.93 0.49
C CYS A 47 -6.96 -3.54 -0.81
N GLU A 48 -7.73 -4.36 -1.50
CA GLU A 48 -7.39 -4.91 -2.82
C GLU A 48 -7.62 -3.90 -3.96
N ASN A 49 -8.57 -2.98 -3.80
CA ASN A 49 -8.95 -2.05 -4.85
C ASN A 49 -8.17 -0.74 -4.73
N PHE A 50 -7.28 -0.48 -5.70
CA PHE A 50 -6.64 0.83 -5.82
C PHE A 50 -7.62 1.87 -6.34
N LEU A 51 -7.86 2.93 -5.56
CA LEU A 51 -8.64 4.09 -5.93
C LEU A 51 -7.78 4.99 -6.82
N ALA A 52 -8.06 4.95 -8.11
CA ALA A 52 -7.44 5.85 -9.07
C ALA A 52 -7.67 7.31 -8.65
N HIS A 53 -6.59 8.09 -8.61
CA HIS A 53 -6.63 9.53 -8.34
C HIS A 53 -5.94 10.28 -9.49
N SER A 54 -6.23 11.57 -9.63
CA SER A 54 -5.70 12.35 -10.75
C SER A 54 -4.23 12.70 -10.56
N CYS A 55 -3.45 12.62 -11.63
CA CYS A 55 -2.15 13.29 -11.71
C CYS A 55 -2.24 14.59 -12.50
N ILE A 56 -1.40 15.56 -12.13
CA ILE A 56 -1.21 16.83 -12.84
C ILE A 56 0.27 16.92 -13.21
N ASP A 57 0.55 17.33 -14.45
CA ASP A 57 1.92 17.50 -14.97
C ASP A 57 2.80 16.23 -14.89
N GLY A 58 2.17 15.05 -14.97
CA GLY A 58 2.88 13.78 -14.90
C GLY A 58 3.22 13.30 -13.49
N TYR A 59 2.80 14.01 -12.43
CA TYR A 59 3.17 13.71 -11.05
C TYR A 59 2.04 13.00 -10.27
N CYS A 60 2.42 11.97 -9.50
CA CYS A 60 1.58 11.28 -8.54
C CYS A 60 2.16 11.42 -7.14
N SER A 61 1.31 11.77 -6.17
CA SER A 61 1.72 11.91 -4.75
C SER A 61 1.94 10.57 -4.07
N THR A 62 1.25 9.53 -4.53
CA THR A 62 1.25 8.20 -3.89
C THR A 62 2.46 7.38 -4.35
N PRO A 63 3.32 6.90 -3.43
CA PRO A 63 4.42 6.00 -3.77
C PRO A 63 3.94 4.73 -4.49
N GLY A 64 4.75 4.20 -5.40
CA GLY A 64 4.39 2.98 -6.14
C GLY A 64 3.29 3.19 -7.19
N THR A 65 3.06 4.44 -7.62
CA THR A 65 2.11 4.77 -8.69
C THR A 65 2.80 5.54 -9.81
N TYR A 66 2.22 5.49 -11.02
CA TYR A 66 2.69 6.24 -12.18
C TYR A 66 1.53 6.96 -12.87
N CYS A 67 1.83 8.12 -13.47
CA CYS A 67 0.83 8.91 -14.15
C CYS A 67 0.62 8.42 -15.60
N ARG A 68 -0.65 8.36 -16.03
CA ARG A 68 -1.06 8.06 -17.40
C ARG A 68 -2.12 9.03 -17.88
N TYR A 69 -1.93 9.60 -19.08
CA TYR A 69 -2.94 10.45 -19.74
C TYR A 69 -3.51 9.72 -20.97
N GLY A 70 -4.71 9.14 -20.85
CA GLY A 70 -5.28 8.27 -21.89
C GLY A 70 -4.36 7.09 -22.18
N ASN A 71 -3.72 7.08 -23.36
CA ASN A 71 -2.75 6.05 -23.77
C ASN A 71 -1.28 6.48 -23.63
N ILE A 72 -1.01 7.66 -23.09
CA ILE A 72 0.35 8.18 -22.89
C ILE A 72 0.84 7.79 -21.49
N ASP A 73 1.91 7.01 -21.44
CA ASP A 73 2.66 6.72 -20.22
C ASP A 73 3.62 7.88 -19.91
N CYS A 74 3.42 8.51 -18.74
CA CYS A 74 4.20 9.64 -18.26
C CYS A 74 5.32 9.21 -17.30
N SER A 75 5.45 7.91 -16.97
CA SER A 75 6.37 7.39 -15.94
C SER A 75 7.83 7.70 -16.21
N ARG A 76 8.24 7.64 -17.49
CA ARG A 76 9.63 7.87 -17.92
C ARG A 76 9.92 9.30 -18.32
N ASP A 77 8.88 10.05 -18.66
CA ASP A 77 9.00 11.41 -19.20
C ASP A 77 7.72 12.19 -18.89
N THR A 78 7.76 12.93 -17.79
CA THR A 78 6.64 13.75 -17.30
C THR A 78 6.29 14.87 -18.29
N SER A 79 7.22 15.27 -19.18
CA SER A 79 6.97 16.32 -20.17
C SER A 79 5.87 15.94 -21.17
N LYS A 80 5.67 14.64 -21.42
CA LYS A 80 4.59 14.12 -22.29
C LYS A 80 3.20 14.42 -21.75
N CYS A 81 3.09 14.65 -20.45
CA CYS A 81 1.85 14.88 -19.74
C CYS A 81 1.80 16.25 -19.07
N LYS A 82 2.76 17.12 -19.40
CA LYS A 82 2.78 18.51 -18.96
C LYS A 82 1.51 19.22 -19.41
N TYR A 83 0.85 19.90 -18.48
CA TYR A 83 -0.42 20.61 -18.62
C TYR A 83 -1.62 19.70 -18.89
N ARG A 84 -1.53 18.40 -18.59
CA ARG A 84 -2.61 17.42 -18.75
C ARG A 84 -3.03 16.85 -17.41
N ILE A 85 -4.33 16.62 -17.25
CA ILE A 85 -4.91 15.91 -16.11
C ILE A 85 -5.02 14.43 -16.49
N GLY A 86 -4.21 13.58 -15.89
CA GLY A 86 -4.20 12.12 -16.09
C GLY A 86 -4.69 11.36 -14.86
N TRP A 87 -4.41 10.06 -14.83
CA TRP A 87 -4.69 9.17 -13.71
C TRP A 87 -3.40 8.53 -13.19
N CYS A 88 -3.25 8.51 -11.87
CA CYS A 88 -2.27 7.70 -11.18
C CYS A 88 -2.76 6.26 -11.15
N LEU A 89 -1.91 5.35 -11.60
CA LEU A 89 -2.15 3.92 -11.64
C LEU A 89 -1.08 3.21 -10.82
N PRO A 90 -1.39 2.10 -10.13
CA PRO A 90 -0.40 1.36 -9.38
C PRO A 90 0.63 0.75 -10.34
N VAL A 91 1.90 0.76 -9.95
CA VAL A 91 2.92 -0.06 -10.62
C VAL A 91 2.59 -1.52 -10.31
N ILE A 92 2.24 -2.28 -11.35
CA ILE A 92 2.01 -3.72 -11.24
C ILE A 92 3.35 -4.36 -11.59
N ASP A 93 4.02 -4.95 -10.59
CA ASP A 93 5.19 -5.82 -10.79
C ASP A 93 4.76 -7.16 -11.43
#